data_AF-A0A8D2JG53-F1
#
_entry.id   AF-A0A8D2JG53-F1
#
_cell.length_a   1.000
_cell.length_b   1.000
_cell.length_c   1.000
_cell.angle_alpha   90.00
_cell.angle_beta   90.00
_cell.angle_gamma   90.00
#
_symmetry.space_group_name_H-M   'P 1'
#
loop_
_entity.id
_entity.type
_entity.pdbx_description
1 polymer ?
#
loop_
_entity_poly.entity_id
_entity_poly.type
_entity_poly.pdbx_seq_one_letter_code
_entity_poly.pdbx_strand_id
1 'polypeptide(L)'
;PEGDAPVDSTDPSALPASSPPSLCPPFHCTQDDQTVTLLLQVPDIISQSFQGEVGAHHYRTTFSSKSSGAYECCFQFLPENKLSAPEIGVNVSPSNAVITLAKLPKSSGLWTKLYFGPNVNALQERWFVTENNVDAFLLRTSCSIQPEMECQPLLEVLDVSEGKSQIRLKVKCCLNTHV
;
A
#
# COMPACT_ATOMS: atom_id res chain seq x y z
N PRO A 1 -57.90 -34.51 7.94
CA PRO A 1 -57.47 -34.32 9.35
C PRO A 1 -56.01 -34.80 9.48
N GLU A 2 -55.11 -33.97 8.97
CA GLU A 2 -54.21 -33.11 9.77
C GLU A 2 -53.07 -33.92 10.38
N GLY A 3 -51.93 -33.88 9.68
CA GLY A 3 -50.66 -34.41 10.15
C GLY A 3 -49.90 -33.34 10.90
N ASP A 4 -49.41 -33.70 12.09
CA ASP A 4 -48.45 -32.92 12.86
C ASP A 4 -47.03 -33.24 12.40
N ALA A 5 -46.32 -32.21 11.95
CA ALA A 5 -44.87 -32.20 11.81
C ALA A 5 -44.30 -31.10 12.71
N PRO A 6 -43.13 -31.32 13.35
CA PRO A 6 -42.58 -30.38 14.31
C PRO A 6 -42.03 -29.13 13.60
N VAL A 7 -42.26 -27.98 14.23
CA VAL A 7 -41.78 -26.67 13.78
C VAL A 7 -40.26 -26.61 13.95
N ASP A 8 -39.54 -26.76 12.84
CA ASP A 8 -38.11 -26.50 12.75
C ASP A 8 -37.86 -25.00 12.96
N SER A 9 -37.31 -24.66 14.13
CA SER A 9 -36.92 -23.31 14.48
C SER A 9 -35.47 -23.08 14.06
N THR A 10 -35.23 -23.04 12.76
CA THR A 10 -33.94 -22.59 12.21
C THR A 10 -33.97 -21.07 12.15
N ASP A 11 -33.33 -20.42 13.13
CA ASP A 11 -33.08 -18.98 13.16
C ASP A 11 -31.94 -18.63 12.17
N PRO A 12 -32.21 -17.97 11.02
CA PRO A 12 -31.19 -17.69 10.03
C PRO A 12 -30.81 -16.22 10.11
N SER A 13 -30.24 -15.77 11.23
CA SER A 13 -29.69 -14.41 11.34
C SER A 13 -28.60 -14.30 12.39
N ALA A 14 -27.66 -15.25 12.39
CA ALA A 14 -26.31 -14.92 12.82
C ALA A 14 -25.67 -14.08 11.70
N LEU A 15 -25.79 -12.75 11.80
CA LEU A 15 -24.92 -11.83 11.08
C LEU A 15 -23.48 -12.30 11.31
N PRO A 16 -22.65 -12.46 10.26
CA PRO A 16 -21.27 -12.85 10.47
C PRO A 16 -20.64 -11.83 11.41
N ALA A 17 -20.09 -12.32 12.52
CA ALA A 17 -19.32 -11.51 13.44
C ALA A 17 -18.33 -10.72 12.59
N SER A 18 -18.46 -9.39 12.59
CA SER A 18 -17.59 -8.47 11.88
C SER A 18 -16.16 -8.76 12.35
N SER A 19 -15.42 -9.55 11.57
CA SER A 19 -14.01 -9.75 11.83
C SER A 19 -13.35 -8.37 11.78
N PRO A 20 -12.39 -8.07 12.68
CA PRO A 20 -11.66 -6.82 12.61
C PRO A 20 -11.11 -6.64 11.18
N PRO A 21 -11.12 -5.42 10.64
CA PRO A 21 -10.69 -5.19 9.26
C PRO A 21 -9.24 -5.64 9.08
N SER A 22 -9.02 -6.55 8.15
CA SER A 22 -7.70 -7.03 7.76
C SER A 22 -6.85 -5.86 7.25
N LEU A 23 -5.61 -5.76 7.71
CA LEU A 23 -4.68 -4.72 7.28
C LEU A 23 -3.81 -5.21 6.12
N CYS A 24 -3.42 -4.33 5.21
CA CYS A 24 -2.33 -4.64 4.28
C CYS A 24 -1.00 -4.54 5.04
N PRO A 25 -0.14 -5.57 5.02
CA PRO A 25 1.09 -5.58 5.79
C PRO A 25 2.11 -4.59 5.21
N PRO A 26 3.05 -4.08 6.02
CA PRO A 26 4.23 -3.41 5.51
C PRO A 26 4.99 -4.33 4.54
N PHE A 27 5.39 -3.78 3.39
CA PHE A 27 6.09 -4.56 2.39
C PHE A 27 7.12 -3.76 1.61
N HIS A 28 8.11 -4.48 1.10
CA HIS A 28 8.96 -4.06 0.00
C HIS A 28 8.60 -4.84 -1.26
N CYS A 29 8.77 -4.19 -2.40
CA CYS A 29 8.51 -4.79 -3.70
C CYS A 29 9.70 -4.48 -4.61
N THR A 30 10.31 -5.53 -5.14
CA THR A 30 11.42 -5.45 -6.10
C THR A 30 11.05 -6.25 -7.34
N GLN A 31 11.76 -6.02 -8.44
CA GLN A 31 11.52 -6.75 -9.67
C GLN A 31 12.82 -6.86 -10.49
N ASP A 32 12.84 -7.84 -11.36
CA ASP A 32 13.79 -7.96 -12.46
C ASP A 32 13.02 -8.07 -13.79
N ASP A 33 13.68 -8.54 -14.85
CA ASP A 33 13.05 -8.68 -16.17
C ASP A 33 11.92 -9.72 -16.22
N GLN A 34 11.94 -10.73 -15.36
CA GLN A 34 11.08 -11.91 -15.41
C GLN A 34 10.24 -12.13 -14.15
N THR A 35 10.57 -11.47 -13.05
CA THR A 35 9.93 -11.69 -11.74
C THR A 35 9.59 -10.39 -11.02
N VAL A 36 8.60 -10.49 -10.14
CA VAL A 36 8.31 -9.51 -9.09
C VAL A 36 8.43 -10.24 -7.76
N THR A 37 9.19 -9.65 -6.82
CA THR A 37 9.38 -10.19 -5.47
C THR A 37 8.72 -9.26 -4.46
N LEU A 38 7.83 -9.82 -3.65
CA LEU A 38 7.18 -9.15 -2.53
C LEU A 38 7.81 -9.65 -1.23
N LEU A 39 8.32 -8.73 -0.42
CA LEU A 39 8.81 -9.01 0.94
C LEU A 39 7.84 -8.38 1.93
N LEU A 40 7.06 -9.23 2.61
CA LEU A 40 6.13 -8.80 3.66
C LEU A 40 6.88 -8.78 5.01
N GLN A 41 6.97 -7.61 5.63
CA GLN A 41 7.70 -7.41 6.87
C GLN A 41 6.77 -7.56 8.07
N VAL A 42 6.36 -8.80 8.34
CA VAL A 42 5.52 -9.15 9.49
C VAL A 42 6.20 -10.27 10.28
N PRO A 43 6.44 -10.08 11.59
CA PRO A 43 6.95 -11.15 12.44
C PRO A 43 5.86 -12.17 12.80
N ASP A 44 6.31 -13.35 13.20
CA ASP A 44 5.47 -14.43 13.75
C ASP A 44 4.31 -14.86 12.84
N ILE A 45 4.52 -14.83 11.53
CA ILE A 45 3.55 -15.33 10.55
C ILE A 45 3.30 -16.82 10.83
N ILE A 46 2.03 -17.18 10.95
CA ILE A 46 1.59 -18.56 11.05
C ILE A 46 1.62 -19.14 9.63
N SER A 47 2.68 -19.85 9.26
CA SER A 47 2.91 -20.31 7.89
C SER A 47 1.74 -21.11 7.30
N GLN A 48 1.01 -21.87 8.12
CA GLN A 48 -0.15 -22.66 7.68
C GLN A 48 -1.38 -21.82 7.33
N SER A 49 -1.42 -20.57 7.83
CA SER A 49 -2.49 -19.62 7.51
C SER A 49 -2.21 -18.83 6.23
N PHE A 50 -1.00 -18.92 5.68
CA PHE A 50 -0.61 -18.15 4.51
C PHE A 50 -1.29 -18.70 3.26
N GLN A 51 -2.06 -17.85 2.59
CA GLN A 51 -2.69 -18.12 1.33
C GLN A 51 -2.32 -17.04 0.33
N GLY A 52 -2.14 -17.45 -0.91
CA GLY A 52 -1.81 -16.60 -2.04
C GLY A 52 -2.64 -17.00 -3.25
N GLU A 53 -3.07 -16.01 -4.02
CA GLU A 53 -3.85 -16.18 -5.24
C GLU A 53 -3.26 -15.28 -6.33
N VAL A 54 -2.77 -15.90 -7.40
CA VAL A 54 -2.31 -15.20 -8.61
C VAL A 54 -3.45 -15.12 -9.61
N GLY A 55 -3.98 -13.92 -9.80
CA GLY A 55 -4.86 -13.58 -10.90
C GLY A 55 -4.08 -13.06 -12.12
N ALA A 56 -4.80 -12.80 -13.22
CA ALA A 56 -4.17 -12.36 -14.47
C ALA A 56 -3.33 -11.07 -14.34
N HIS A 57 -3.77 -10.15 -13.47
CA HIS A 57 -3.13 -8.84 -13.26
C HIS A 57 -3.01 -8.51 -11.76
N HIS A 58 -3.15 -9.50 -10.88
CA HIS A 58 -3.12 -9.24 -9.45
C HIS A 58 -2.55 -10.40 -8.68
N TYR A 59 -2.10 -10.10 -7.46
CA TYR A 59 -1.79 -11.07 -6.45
C TYR A 59 -2.55 -10.72 -5.18
N ARG A 60 -3.29 -11.67 -4.60
CA ARG A 60 -3.93 -11.50 -3.29
C ARG A 60 -3.27 -12.42 -2.29
N THR A 61 -3.05 -11.94 -1.08
CA THR A 61 -2.57 -12.77 0.02
C THR A 61 -3.35 -12.51 1.30
N THR A 62 -3.58 -13.58 2.06
CA THR A 62 -4.14 -13.55 3.41
C THR A 62 -3.29 -14.41 4.33
N PHE A 63 -3.06 -13.96 5.56
CA PHE A 63 -2.35 -14.72 6.58
C PHE A 63 -2.58 -14.13 7.96
N SER A 64 -2.26 -14.90 8.99
CA SER A 64 -2.30 -14.46 10.38
C SER A 64 -0.90 -14.42 10.98
N SER A 65 -0.66 -13.41 11.82
CA SER A 65 0.49 -13.30 12.71
C SER A 65 0.04 -13.56 14.14
N LYS A 66 0.86 -14.30 14.91
CA LYS A 66 0.58 -14.57 16.33
C LYS A 66 0.56 -13.29 17.17
N SER A 67 1.34 -12.29 16.79
CA SER A 67 1.52 -11.05 17.55
C SER A 67 0.63 -9.91 17.06
N SER A 68 0.26 -9.91 15.77
CA SER A 68 -0.37 -8.75 15.13
C SER A 68 -1.74 -9.00 14.49
N GLY A 69 -2.26 -10.24 14.52
CA GLY A 69 -3.58 -10.56 13.98
C GLY A 69 -3.56 -10.89 12.47
N ALA A 70 -4.71 -10.71 11.82
CA ALA A 70 -4.91 -11.10 10.42
C ALA A 70 -4.57 -9.98 9.43
N TYR A 71 -3.95 -10.36 8.33
CA TYR A 71 -3.55 -9.50 7.24
C TYR A 71 -4.22 -9.96 5.94
N GLU A 72 -4.60 -8.99 5.12
CA GLU A 72 -5.04 -9.18 3.74
C GLU A 72 -4.46 -8.07 2.90
N CYS A 73 -3.89 -8.43 1.75
CA CYS A 73 -3.49 -7.41 0.78
C CYS A 73 -3.67 -7.90 -0.65
N CYS A 74 -4.16 -6.99 -1.47
CA CYS A 74 -4.24 -7.12 -2.91
C CYS A 74 -3.15 -6.25 -3.54
N PHE A 75 -2.35 -6.83 -4.42
CA PHE A 75 -1.38 -6.17 -5.29
C PHE A 75 -1.92 -6.23 -6.71
N GLN A 76 -2.34 -5.09 -7.26
CA GLN A 76 -2.92 -4.96 -8.58
C GLN A 76 -1.90 -4.33 -9.53
N PHE A 77 -1.64 -4.99 -10.65
CA PHE A 77 -0.73 -4.52 -11.69
C PHE A 77 -1.51 -3.86 -12.83
N LEU A 78 -0.80 -3.11 -13.67
CA LEU A 78 -1.37 -2.51 -14.87
C LEU A 78 -1.87 -3.58 -15.85
N PRO A 79 -2.86 -3.29 -16.71
CA PRO A 79 -3.43 -4.28 -17.64
C PRO A 79 -2.42 -4.98 -18.57
N GLU A 80 -1.33 -4.30 -18.93
CA GLU A 80 -0.22 -4.83 -19.72
C GLU A 80 0.73 -5.76 -18.94
N ASN A 81 0.71 -5.66 -17.61
CA ASN A 81 1.62 -6.34 -16.68
C ASN A 81 0.95 -7.59 -16.11
N LYS A 82 1.12 -8.71 -16.82
CA LYS A 82 0.46 -9.97 -16.49
C LYS A 82 1.38 -10.92 -15.77
N LEU A 83 0.81 -11.63 -14.81
CA LEU A 83 1.50 -12.67 -14.05
C LEU A 83 1.22 -14.06 -14.63
N SER A 84 2.20 -14.95 -14.51
CA SER A 84 2.01 -16.37 -14.70
C SER A 84 1.63 -16.98 -13.36
N ALA A 85 0.50 -17.70 -13.32
CA ALA A 85 0.11 -18.48 -12.15
C ALA A 85 0.73 -19.89 -12.21
N PRO A 86 0.97 -20.53 -11.06
CA PRO A 86 0.89 -20.00 -9.68
C PRO A 86 2.13 -19.15 -9.33
N GLU A 87 2.30 -18.78 -8.06
CA GLU A 87 3.55 -18.21 -7.56
C GLU A 87 4.73 -19.15 -7.86
N ILE A 88 5.91 -18.58 -8.14
CA ILE A 88 7.16 -19.36 -8.24
C ILE A 88 7.49 -19.95 -6.88
N GLY A 89 7.24 -19.20 -5.81
CA GLY A 89 7.43 -19.67 -4.45
C GLY A 89 7.00 -18.67 -3.38
N VAL A 90 6.68 -19.23 -2.23
CA VAL A 90 6.41 -18.51 -0.99
C VAL A 90 7.34 -19.06 0.08
N ASN A 91 8.15 -18.21 0.69
CA ASN A 91 9.04 -18.56 1.79
C ASN A 91 8.66 -17.74 3.03
N VAL A 92 8.12 -18.42 4.05
CA VAL A 92 7.76 -17.79 5.32
C VAL A 92 8.86 -18.06 6.34
N SER A 93 9.44 -16.98 6.87
CA SER A 93 10.42 -17.02 7.95
C SER A 93 9.83 -16.46 9.25
N PRO A 94 10.51 -16.59 10.40
CA PRO A 94 10.03 -16.02 11.66
C PRO A 94 9.80 -14.49 11.62
N SER A 95 10.49 -13.77 10.73
CA SER A 95 10.47 -12.31 10.67
C SER A 95 9.77 -11.72 9.45
N ASN A 96 9.51 -12.51 8.41
CA ASN A 96 8.96 -12.02 7.15
C ASN A 96 8.40 -13.16 6.28
N ALA A 97 7.74 -12.79 5.19
CA ALA A 97 7.46 -13.69 4.08
C ALA A 97 7.99 -13.11 2.77
N VAL A 98 8.57 -13.96 1.92
CA VAL A 98 9.00 -13.62 0.57
C VAL A 98 8.13 -14.37 -0.42
N ILE A 99 7.51 -13.64 -1.34
CA ILE A 99 6.70 -14.18 -2.42
C ILE A 99 7.37 -13.80 -3.74
N THR A 100 7.60 -14.80 -4.59
CA THR A 100 8.16 -14.60 -5.92
C THR A 100 7.10 -14.91 -6.97
N LEU A 101 6.77 -13.92 -7.80
CA LEU A 101 5.76 -13.99 -8.83
C LEU A 101 6.43 -13.96 -10.21
N ALA A 102 6.07 -14.89 -11.09
CA ALA A 102 6.55 -14.91 -12.47
C ALA A 102 5.76 -13.92 -13.32
N LYS A 103 6.45 -13.13 -14.14
CA LYS A 103 5.83 -12.35 -15.21
C LYS A 103 5.49 -13.29 -16.37
N LEU A 104 4.40 -13.04 -17.09
CA LEU A 104 4.19 -13.71 -18.36
C LEU A 104 5.30 -13.31 -19.34
N PRO A 105 5.75 -14.19 -20.27
CA PRO A 105 6.80 -13.86 -21.22
C PRO A 105 6.50 -12.63 -22.09
N LYS A 106 5.22 -12.34 -22.36
CA LYS A 106 4.79 -11.15 -23.11
C LYS A 106 4.76 -9.87 -22.28
N SER A 107 4.92 -10.00 -20.97
CA SER A 107 4.93 -8.92 -19.97
C SER A 107 6.28 -8.85 -19.26
N SER A 108 7.35 -9.39 -19.85
CA SER A 108 8.71 -9.20 -19.34
C SER A 108 9.16 -7.75 -19.44
N GLY A 109 10.28 -7.41 -18.81
CA GLY A 109 10.76 -6.05 -18.68
C GLY A 109 10.37 -5.40 -17.35
N LEU A 110 10.91 -4.22 -17.11
CA LEU A 110 10.68 -3.46 -15.89
C LEU A 110 9.31 -2.77 -15.93
N TRP A 111 8.48 -3.07 -14.94
CA TRP A 111 7.16 -2.45 -14.79
C TRP A 111 7.29 -1.10 -14.11
N THR A 112 6.39 -0.16 -14.40
CA THR A 112 6.50 1.21 -13.88
C THR A 112 5.91 1.37 -12.50
N LYS A 113 4.79 0.68 -12.23
CA LYS A 113 4.06 0.79 -10.97
C LYS A 113 3.15 -0.40 -10.72
N LEU A 114 2.69 -0.48 -9.48
CA LEU A 114 1.58 -1.33 -9.03
C LEU A 114 0.66 -0.53 -8.12
N TYR A 115 -0.46 -1.13 -7.76
CA TYR A 115 -1.42 -0.63 -6.80
C TYR A 115 -1.57 -1.65 -5.68
N PHE A 116 -1.72 -1.20 -4.43
CA PHE A 116 -1.83 -2.13 -3.30
C PHE A 116 -2.81 -1.63 -2.25
N GLY A 117 -3.43 -2.55 -1.50
CA GLY A 117 -4.32 -2.19 -0.41
C GLY A 117 -5.05 -3.40 0.17
N PRO A 118 -5.82 -3.20 1.26
CA PRO A 118 -6.55 -4.29 1.91
C PRO A 118 -7.63 -4.89 1.01
N ASN A 119 -8.14 -4.12 0.03
CA ASN A 119 -9.06 -4.60 -0.99
C ASN A 119 -8.99 -3.72 -2.26
N VAL A 120 -9.70 -4.15 -3.31
CA VAL A 120 -9.71 -3.50 -4.63
C VAL A 120 -10.30 -2.10 -4.65
N ASN A 121 -11.08 -1.71 -3.64
CA ASN A 121 -11.71 -0.39 -3.55
C ASN A 121 -10.83 0.64 -2.82
N ALA A 122 -9.76 0.20 -2.16
CA ALA A 122 -8.90 1.03 -1.32
C ALA A 122 -7.41 0.87 -1.70
N LEU A 123 -7.11 0.98 -2.99
CA LEU A 123 -5.76 0.79 -3.52
C LEU A 123 -4.96 2.10 -3.54
N GLN A 124 -3.70 2.02 -3.13
CA GLN A 124 -2.68 3.06 -3.19
C GLN A 124 -1.69 2.76 -4.32
N GLU A 125 -1.22 3.80 -5.03
CA GLU A 125 -0.23 3.67 -6.10
C GLU A 125 1.19 3.54 -5.52
N ARG A 126 1.99 2.63 -6.08
CA ARG A 126 3.42 2.47 -5.77
C ARG A 126 4.25 2.33 -7.03
N TRP A 127 5.25 3.19 -7.17
CA TRP A 127 6.16 3.19 -8.31
C TRP A 127 7.36 2.28 -8.08
N PHE A 128 7.80 1.63 -9.15
CA PHE A 128 9.14 1.08 -9.24
C PHE A 128 10.05 2.15 -9.82
N VAL A 129 10.70 2.91 -8.95
CA VAL A 129 11.55 4.02 -9.39
C VAL A 129 12.83 3.48 -10.02
N THR A 130 13.14 3.93 -11.22
CA THR A 130 14.35 3.62 -11.98
C THR A 130 14.95 4.92 -12.50
N GLU A 131 16.20 4.88 -12.97
CA GLU A 131 16.85 6.04 -13.59
C GLU A 131 16.03 6.62 -14.75
N ASN A 132 15.34 5.78 -15.51
CA ASN A 132 14.52 6.20 -16.65
C ASN A 132 13.19 6.86 -16.28
N ASN A 133 12.70 6.70 -15.05
CA ASN A 133 11.38 7.21 -14.64
C ASN A 133 11.40 8.12 -13.42
N VAL A 134 12.59 8.39 -12.85
CA VAL A 134 12.76 9.25 -11.67
C VAL A 134 12.18 10.65 -11.90
N ASP A 135 12.35 11.23 -13.08
CA ASP A 135 11.81 12.57 -13.40
C ASP A 135 10.28 12.58 -13.36
N ALA A 136 9.63 11.55 -13.92
CA ALA A 136 8.18 11.41 -13.90
C ALA A 136 7.64 11.19 -12.47
N PHE A 137 8.39 10.46 -11.64
CA PHE A 137 8.08 10.27 -10.23
C PHE A 137 8.21 11.59 -9.43
N LEU A 138 9.30 12.34 -9.64
CA LEU A 138 9.53 13.63 -8.99
C LEU A 138 8.49 14.68 -9.42
N LEU A 139 8.05 14.68 -10.68
CA LEU A 139 6.99 15.58 -11.15
C LEU A 139 5.65 15.32 -10.43
N ARG A 140 5.30 14.05 -10.18
CA ARG A 140 4.05 13.73 -9.46
C ARG A 140 4.10 14.10 -7.99
N THR A 141 5.25 13.90 -7.35
CA THR A 141 5.41 14.28 -5.94
C THR A 141 5.43 15.79 -5.77
N SER A 142 5.98 16.53 -6.75
CA SER A 142 5.95 18.00 -6.76
C SER A 142 4.57 18.58 -7.07
N CYS A 143 3.68 17.92 -7.84
CA CYS A 143 2.29 18.38 -7.98
C CYS A 143 1.43 18.24 -6.71
N SER A 144 1.88 17.45 -5.72
CA SER A 144 1.26 17.46 -4.38
C SER A 144 1.61 18.73 -3.60
N ILE A 145 2.67 19.42 -4.00
CA ILE A 145 2.87 20.81 -3.68
C ILE A 145 1.93 21.52 -4.66
N GLN A 146 0.74 21.89 -4.19
CA GLN A 146 -0.06 22.93 -4.86
C GLN A 146 0.85 24.15 -5.09
N PRO A 147 0.47 25.20 -5.83
CA PRO A 147 1.06 26.51 -5.58
C PRO A 147 0.73 26.89 -4.13
N GLU A 148 1.46 26.30 -3.19
CA GLU A 148 1.51 26.65 -1.80
C GLU A 148 1.97 28.09 -1.86
N MET A 149 1.13 29.00 -1.36
CA MET A 149 1.61 30.32 -1.01
C MET A 149 2.90 30.11 -0.24
N GLU A 150 4.04 30.45 -0.85
CA GLU A 150 5.34 30.24 -0.23
C GLU A 150 5.44 31.31 0.85
N CYS A 151 4.89 30.98 2.02
CA CYS A 151 4.79 31.81 3.18
C CYS A 151 6.09 31.68 3.95
N GLN A 152 7.11 32.43 3.54
CA GLN A 152 8.39 32.43 4.24
C GLN A 152 8.27 33.23 5.55
N PRO A 153 8.69 32.66 6.70
CA PRO A 153 8.77 33.39 7.95
C PRO A 153 9.89 34.45 7.86
N LEU A 154 9.52 35.72 7.93
CA LEU A 154 10.44 36.85 7.93
C LEU A 154 10.59 37.37 9.36
N LEU A 155 11.81 37.28 9.90
CA LEU A 155 12.17 37.85 11.19
C LEU A 155 12.50 39.33 11.02
N GLU A 156 11.75 40.19 11.68
CA GLU A 156 11.98 41.63 11.75
C GLU A 156 12.37 42.00 13.17
N VAL A 157 13.59 42.53 13.35
CA VAL A 157 14.04 43.04 14.64
C VAL A 157 13.50 44.45 14.79
N LEU A 158 12.68 44.68 15.82
CA LEU A 158 12.02 45.96 16.04
C LEU A 158 12.85 46.90 16.92
N ASP A 159 13.47 46.36 17.96
CA ASP A 159 14.26 47.14 18.93
C ASP A 159 15.26 46.25 19.66
N VAL A 160 16.45 46.79 19.93
CA VAL A 160 17.49 46.14 20.74
C VAL A 160 18.11 47.20 21.64
N SER A 161 17.91 47.04 22.95
CA SER A 161 18.50 47.88 24.00
C SER A 161 19.02 47.00 25.16
N GLU A 162 19.76 47.60 26.08
CA GLU A 162 20.33 46.89 27.22
C GLU A 162 19.22 46.29 28.10
N GLY A 163 19.16 44.95 28.14
CA GLY A 163 18.13 44.21 28.88
C GLY A 163 16.81 43.95 28.14
N LYS A 164 16.66 44.41 26.88
CA LYS A 164 15.43 44.18 26.10
C LYS A 164 15.71 44.01 24.61
N SER A 165 15.26 42.89 24.06
CA SER A 165 15.24 42.64 22.61
C SER A 165 13.82 42.32 22.16
N GLN A 166 13.33 43.01 21.13
CA GLN A 166 12.00 42.79 20.57
C GLN A 166 12.09 42.38 19.10
N ILE A 167 11.59 41.19 18.79
CA ILE A 167 11.59 40.60 17.44
C ILE A 167 10.14 40.30 17.06
N ARG A 168 9.80 40.55 15.80
CA ARG A 168 8.50 40.24 15.21
C ARG A 168 8.67 39.22 14.10
N LEU A 169 7.86 38.18 14.14
CA LEU A 169 7.71 37.26 13.02
C LEU A 169 6.63 37.79 12.09
N LYS A 170 6.97 38.03 10.83
CA LYS A 170 6.03 38.28 9.73
C LYS A 170 6.00 37.06 8.84
N VAL A 171 4.89 36.85 8.14
CA VAL A 171 4.78 35.80 7.12
C VAL A 171 4.68 36.51 5.78
N LYS A 172 5.66 36.30 4.89
CA LYS A 172 5.62 36.82 3.52
C LYS A 172 5.19 35.70 2.60
N CYS A 173 3.96 35.77 2.11
CA CYS A 173 3.43 34.80 1.15
C CYS A 173 3.56 35.38 -0.27
N CYS A 174 4.36 34.73 -1.12
CA CYS A 174 4.43 35.07 -2.54
C CYS A 174 3.61 34.06 -3.35
N LEU A 175 2.83 34.52 -4.34
CA LEU A 175 2.31 33.63 -5.38
C LEU A 175 3.45 33.33 -6.35
N ASN A 176 3.85 32.06 -6.44
CA ASN A 176 4.71 31.61 -7.53
C ASN A 176 3.89 31.52 -8.83
N THR A 177 3.90 32.58 -9.62
CA THR A 177 3.50 32.51 -11.03
C THR A 177 4.75 32.23 -11.86
N HIS A 178 5.08 30.94 -12.05
CA HIS A 178 6.01 30.56 -13.10
C HIS A 178 5.26 30.58 -14.45
N VAL A 179 5.63 31.52 -15.31
CA VAL A 179 5.29 31.59 -16.74
C VAL A 179 6.28 30.72 -17.51
#